data_AF-A0A7W1F2T3-F1
#
_entry.id   AF-A0A7W1F2T3-F1
#
_cell.length_a   1.000
_cell.length_b   1.000
_cell.length_c   1.000
_cell.angle_alpha   90.00
_cell.angle_beta   90.00
_cell.angle_gamma   90.00
#
_symmetry.space_group_name_H-M   'P 1'
#
loop_
_entity.id
_entity.type
_entity.pdbx_description
1 polymer ?
#
loop_
_entity_poly.entity_id
_entity_poly.type
_entity_poly.pdbx_seq_one_letter_code
_entity_poly.pdbx_strand_id
1 'polypeptide(L)'
;MSDDQRPLGGDDLDDDDAIDASGDGGPIAAPDAAGDRQEHLPLVETLTVSEDPPEGSITAADIPEIVPDTTDLPPAELRAVIEALLFVAVRPLSIEKLQNCLPGSSAGYLHGFLTGLAERYDAENRGWELRRLAGGWQLLTRRVLHPWVRQLERKELPTKLTKGALETLAIVAYKQPITRGEIEDIRGVQCGPVLRQLMDLKLVLVTGRNEDLLGRPLLYATTDQFLGRFGLGAVTDLPKKHEFGA
;
A
#
# COMPACT_ATOMS: atom_id res chain seq x y z
N MET A 1 2.70 9.72 71.14
CA MET A 1 1.75 10.40 70.24
C MET A 1 1.37 9.41 69.16
N SER A 2 0.13 8.91 69.27
CA SER A 2 -0.75 8.36 68.23
C SER A 2 -0.24 7.16 67.41
N ASP A 3 -0.76 5.96 67.69
CA ASP A 3 -2.04 5.36 67.23
C ASP A 3 -1.84 4.69 65.86
N ASP A 4 -1.72 3.35 65.76
CA ASP A 4 -2.76 2.30 65.92
C ASP A 4 -3.59 2.15 64.62
N GLN A 5 -3.19 1.22 63.74
CA GLN A 5 -3.68 -0.16 63.55
C GLN A 5 -4.80 -0.29 62.51
N ARG A 6 -4.68 -1.39 61.74
CA ARG A 6 -5.64 -1.88 60.74
C ARG A 6 -6.97 -2.27 61.42
N PRO A 7 -8.01 -2.54 60.61
CA PRO A 7 -8.80 -3.72 60.88
C PRO A 7 -8.99 -4.64 59.66
N LEU A 8 -9.26 -5.90 60.02
CA LEU A 8 -9.72 -7.04 59.23
C LEU A 8 -11.23 -7.26 59.51
N GLY A 9 -11.92 -7.97 58.61
CA GLY A 9 -13.26 -8.57 58.80
C GLY A 9 -14.40 -7.64 58.39
N GLY A 10 -15.51 -8.07 57.81
CA GLY A 10 -16.15 -9.37 57.63
C GLY A 10 -17.63 -9.12 57.29
N ASP A 11 -18.40 -10.18 57.05
CA ASP A 11 -19.86 -10.27 56.99
C ASP A 11 -20.54 -10.15 55.60
N ASP A 12 -20.74 -11.32 55.00
CA ASP A 12 -22.05 -11.99 54.77
C ASP A 12 -23.29 -11.12 54.63
N LEU A 13 -24.11 -11.41 53.61
CA LEU A 13 -25.58 -11.46 53.67
C LEU A 13 -26.14 -12.21 52.44
N ASP A 14 -26.82 -13.31 52.75
CA ASP A 14 -27.73 -14.11 51.92
C ASP A 14 -29.09 -13.39 51.68
N ASP A 15 -29.99 -14.11 50.98
CA ASP A 15 -31.44 -13.94 50.76
C ASP A 15 -31.83 -13.43 49.36
N ASP A 16 -32.25 -14.32 48.45
CA ASP A 16 -33.59 -14.94 48.33
C ASP A 16 -34.68 -13.93 47.90
N ASP A 17 -35.11 -14.04 46.64
CA ASP A 17 -36.51 -13.84 46.31
C ASP A 17 -36.88 -14.67 45.07
N ALA A 18 -37.62 -15.75 45.34
CA ALA A 18 -38.25 -16.64 44.38
C ALA A 18 -39.69 -16.20 44.15
N ILE A 19 -40.18 -16.17 42.90
CA ILE A 19 -41.60 -16.43 42.62
C ILE A 19 -41.76 -17.22 41.31
N ASP A 20 -42.26 -18.45 41.49
CA ASP A 20 -42.81 -19.40 40.53
C ASP A 20 -44.26 -19.00 40.17
N ALA A 21 -44.64 -19.17 38.90
CA ALA A 21 -46.04 -19.39 38.53
C ALA A 21 -46.14 -20.18 37.22
N SER A 22 -46.17 -21.50 37.41
CA SER A 22 -46.62 -22.56 36.51
C SER A 22 -48.00 -22.29 35.86
N GLY A 23 -48.16 -22.70 34.59
CA GLY A 23 -49.44 -22.76 33.88
C GLY A 23 -49.41 -23.80 32.75
N ASP A 24 -50.14 -24.88 32.95
CA ASP A 24 -50.20 -26.18 32.26
C ASP A 24 -51.05 -26.20 30.95
N GLY A 25 -50.80 -27.19 30.08
CA GLY A 25 -51.78 -27.72 29.10
C GLY A 25 -51.43 -27.66 27.60
N GLY A 26 -50.93 -28.76 27.01
CA GLY A 26 -50.94 -29.01 25.55
C GLY A 26 -52.27 -29.67 25.06
N PRO A 27 -52.37 -30.28 23.85
CA PRO A 27 -51.54 -30.20 22.63
C PRO A 27 -52.38 -29.95 21.32
N ILE A 28 -51.69 -30.04 20.16
CA ILE A 28 -52.16 -30.32 18.77
C ILE A 28 -53.09 -29.36 18.00
N ALA A 29 -52.52 -28.66 17.00
CA ALA A 29 -53.01 -28.60 15.62
C ALA A 29 -51.94 -27.98 14.69
N ALA A 30 -51.48 -28.76 13.70
CA ALA A 30 -50.83 -28.19 12.52
C ALA A 30 -51.89 -27.50 11.64
N PRO A 31 -51.51 -26.43 10.95
CA PRO A 31 -51.88 -26.36 9.54
C PRO A 31 -50.67 -26.05 8.65
N ASP A 32 -50.53 -26.90 7.63
CA ASP A 32 -49.95 -26.57 6.33
C ASP A 32 -50.41 -25.18 5.85
N ALA A 33 -49.46 -24.36 5.40
CA ALA A 33 -49.48 -23.74 4.06
C ALA A 33 -48.40 -22.65 3.95
N ALA A 34 -47.38 -22.97 3.14
CA ALA A 34 -46.74 -22.12 2.12
C ALA A 34 -46.66 -20.59 2.30
N GLY A 35 -45.43 -20.08 2.23
CA GLY A 35 -45.08 -18.67 2.01
C GLY A 35 -44.23 -18.16 3.17
N ASP A 36 -43.02 -17.63 3.02
CA ASP A 36 -42.39 -17.04 1.87
C ASP A 36 -40.86 -17.16 2.01
N ARG A 37 -40.20 -17.11 0.87
CA ARG A 37 -38.86 -17.62 0.62
C ARG A 37 -37.77 -16.91 1.44
N GLN A 38 -36.83 -17.71 1.93
CA GLN A 38 -35.48 -17.28 2.25
C GLN A 38 -34.93 -16.54 1.02
N GLU A 39 -34.80 -15.21 1.08
CA GLU A 39 -34.06 -14.45 0.09
C GLU A 39 -32.57 -14.76 0.24
N HIS A 40 -32.16 -15.86 -0.36
CA HIS A 40 -30.78 -16.24 -0.50
C HIS A 40 -30.16 -15.33 -1.57
N LEU A 41 -29.65 -14.18 -1.15
CA LEU A 41 -28.88 -13.28 -2.01
C LEU A 41 -27.73 -14.08 -2.65
N PRO A 42 -27.63 -14.16 -3.98
CA PRO A 42 -26.56 -14.92 -4.61
C PRO A 42 -25.25 -14.16 -4.41
N LEU A 43 -24.39 -14.70 -3.53
CA LEU A 43 -23.07 -14.13 -3.23
C LEU A 43 -22.02 -14.39 -4.34
N VAL A 44 -22.47 -14.74 -5.55
CA VAL A 44 -21.59 -15.05 -6.66
C VAL A 44 -22.16 -14.35 -7.88
N GLU A 45 -21.54 -13.23 -8.24
CA GLU A 45 -21.60 -12.75 -9.61
C GLU A 45 -20.89 -13.82 -10.44
N THR A 46 -21.66 -14.77 -10.97
CA THR A 46 -21.14 -15.78 -11.87
C THR A 46 -20.62 -15.06 -13.09
N LEU A 47 -19.29 -14.90 -13.17
CA LEU A 47 -18.59 -14.62 -14.42
C LEU A 47 -18.96 -15.74 -15.39
N THR A 48 -19.98 -15.51 -16.21
CA THR A 48 -20.29 -16.37 -17.35
C THR A 48 -19.18 -16.17 -18.36
N VAL A 49 -18.16 -17.02 -18.26
CA VAL A 49 -17.21 -17.21 -19.37
C VAL A 49 -18.03 -17.87 -20.47
N SER A 50 -18.30 -17.14 -21.55
CA SER A 50 -18.81 -17.73 -22.78
C SER A 50 -17.87 -18.88 -23.16
N GLU A 51 -18.40 -20.11 -23.26
CA GLU A 51 -17.64 -21.33 -23.57
C GLU A 51 -17.17 -21.40 -25.02
N ASP A 52 -17.54 -20.42 -25.86
CA ASP A 52 -16.98 -20.30 -27.19
C ASP A 52 -15.59 -19.65 -27.09
N PRO A 53 -14.50 -20.39 -27.37
CA PRO A 53 -13.18 -19.80 -27.40
C PRO A 53 -13.19 -18.70 -28.47
N PRO A 54 -12.66 -17.49 -28.20
CA PRO A 54 -12.39 -16.56 -29.28
C PRO A 54 -11.47 -17.28 -30.27
N GLU A 55 -11.90 -17.37 -31.54
CA GLU A 55 -11.06 -17.90 -32.60
C GLU A 55 -9.73 -17.13 -32.59
N GLY A 56 -8.64 -17.82 -32.19
CA GLY A 56 -7.33 -17.21 -31.98
C GLY A 56 -6.71 -17.37 -30.58
N SER A 57 -7.14 -18.35 -29.77
CA SER A 57 -6.44 -18.67 -28.51
C SER A 57 -5.00 -19.14 -28.79
N ILE A 58 -4.04 -18.27 -28.50
CA ILE A 58 -2.60 -18.53 -28.60
C ILE A 58 -2.24 -19.55 -27.52
N THR A 59 -1.74 -20.72 -27.89
CA THR A 59 -1.26 -21.71 -26.90
C THR A 59 0.10 -21.25 -26.35
N ALA A 60 0.49 -21.70 -25.16
CA ALA A 60 1.80 -21.36 -24.58
C ALA A 60 3.00 -21.80 -25.46
N ALA A 61 2.76 -22.66 -26.46
CA ALA A 61 3.74 -23.11 -27.44
C ALA A 61 3.92 -22.14 -28.63
N ASP A 62 3.02 -21.17 -28.80
CA ASP A 62 3.01 -20.23 -29.93
C ASP A 62 3.59 -18.84 -29.56
N ILE A 63 4.22 -18.70 -28.39
CA ILE A 63 4.84 -17.44 -27.97
C ILE A 63 6.00 -17.16 -28.94
N PRO A 64 5.95 -16.10 -29.77
CA PRO A 64 7.08 -15.74 -30.59
C PRO A 64 8.25 -15.39 -29.67
N GLU A 65 9.41 -16.02 -29.90
CA GLU A 65 10.67 -15.71 -29.22
C GLU A 65 11.15 -14.27 -29.55
N ILE A 66 10.47 -13.61 -30.49
CA ILE A 66 10.70 -12.25 -30.96
C ILE A 66 9.64 -11.35 -30.33
N VAL A 67 10.06 -10.39 -29.51
CA VAL A 67 9.18 -9.31 -29.04
C VAL A 67 8.63 -8.58 -30.28
N PRO A 68 7.31 -8.63 -30.55
CA PRO A 68 6.75 -7.95 -31.71
C PRO A 68 6.98 -6.44 -31.59
N ASP A 69 7.26 -5.78 -32.72
CA ASP A 69 7.30 -4.31 -32.76
C ASP A 69 5.93 -3.78 -32.33
N THR A 70 5.93 -2.91 -31.34
CA THR A 70 4.69 -2.47 -30.68
C THR A 70 3.92 -1.44 -31.48
N THR A 71 4.54 -0.92 -32.55
CA THR A 71 3.91 0.03 -33.48
C THR A 71 2.71 -0.59 -34.21
N ASP A 72 2.69 -1.92 -34.36
CA ASP A 72 1.69 -2.66 -35.13
C ASP A 72 0.67 -3.42 -34.26
N LEU A 73 0.80 -3.37 -32.92
CA LEU A 73 -0.11 -4.08 -32.02
C LEU A 73 -1.46 -3.35 -31.93
N PRO A 74 -2.60 -4.06 -32.04
CA PRO A 74 -3.90 -3.46 -31.79
C PRO A 74 -4.01 -3.00 -30.32
N PRO A 75 -4.78 -1.95 -30.00
CA PRO A 75 -4.81 -1.35 -28.66
C PRO A 75 -5.16 -2.32 -27.52
N ALA A 76 -5.97 -3.35 -27.81
CA ALA A 76 -6.35 -4.36 -26.83
C ALA A 76 -5.18 -5.30 -26.48
N GLU A 77 -4.38 -5.68 -27.47
CA GLU A 77 -3.20 -6.52 -27.28
C GLU A 77 -2.09 -5.75 -26.57
N LEU A 78 -1.84 -4.50 -26.97
CA LEU A 78 -0.88 -3.64 -26.28
C LEU A 78 -1.23 -3.47 -24.79
N ARG A 79 -2.52 -3.29 -24.48
CA ARG A 79 -3.00 -3.25 -23.10
C ARG A 79 -2.65 -4.55 -22.38
N ALA A 80 -3.01 -5.70 -22.93
CA ALA A 80 -2.74 -6.99 -22.29
C ALA A 80 -1.24 -7.19 -22.03
N VAL A 81 -0.37 -6.78 -22.96
CA VAL A 81 1.08 -6.82 -22.79
C VAL A 81 1.53 -5.90 -21.64
N ILE A 82 1.08 -4.65 -21.61
CA ILE A 82 1.44 -3.69 -20.56
C ILE A 82 0.94 -4.16 -19.19
N GLU A 83 -0.28 -4.70 -19.12
CA GLU A 83 -0.85 -5.27 -17.90
C GLU A 83 -0.01 -6.45 -17.38
N ALA A 84 0.40 -7.35 -18.28
CA ALA A 84 1.28 -8.46 -17.92
C ALA A 84 2.65 -7.97 -17.40
N LEU A 85 3.26 -6.98 -18.05
CA LEU A 85 4.52 -6.39 -17.61
C LEU A 85 4.39 -5.74 -16.22
N LEU A 86 3.32 -4.96 -16.00
CA LEU A 86 3.04 -4.32 -14.72
C LEU A 86 2.73 -5.32 -13.60
N PHE A 87 2.04 -6.42 -13.93
CA PHE A 87 1.68 -7.47 -13.00
C PHE A 87 2.91 -8.24 -12.49
N VAL A 88 3.85 -8.55 -13.40
CA VAL A 88 5.09 -9.26 -13.04
C VAL A 88 6.10 -8.32 -12.34
N ALA A 89 5.98 -7.01 -12.53
CA ALA A 89 6.92 -6.05 -11.98
C ALA A 89 6.83 -5.90 -10.45
N VAL A 90 7.90 -6.32 -9.76
CA VAL A 90 8.05 -6.16 -8.30
C VAL A 90 8.36 -4.70 -7.90
N ARG A 91 8.88 -3.89 -8.82
CA ARG A 91 9.24 -2.48 -8.60
C ARG A 91 8.55 -1.59 -9.63
N PRO A 92 8.37 -0.29 -9.36
CA PRO A 92 7.83 0.64 -10.35
C PRO A 92 8.60 0.57 -11.67
N LEU A 93 7.87 0.43 -12.78
CA LEU A 93 8.43 0.42 -14.13
C LEU A 93 8.53 1.84 -14.65
N SER A 94 9.74 2.29 -14.96
CA SER A 94 9.95 3.56 -15.64
C SER A 94 9.46 3.49 -17.09
N ILE A 95 9.10 4.65 -17.65
CA ILE A 95 8.75 4.75 -19.08
C ILE A 95 9.89 4.25 -19.96
N GLU A 96 11.13 4.60 -19.63
CA GLU A 96 12.33 4.13 -20.35
C GLU A 96 12.42 2.60 -20.36
N LYS A 97 12.14 1.95 -19.23
CA LYS A 97 12.16 0.49 -19.16
C LYS A 97 11.03 -0.14 -19.97
N LEU A 98 9.85 0.47 -19.97
CA LEU A 98 8.75 0.04 -20.82
C LEU A 98 9.09 0.20 -22.30
N GLN A 99 9.72 1.31 -22.72
CA GLN A 99 10.18 1.50 -24.11
C GLN A 99 11.19 0.44 -24.55
N ASN A 100 12.09 0.02 -23.66
CA ASN A 100 13.02 -1.06 -23.96
C ASN A 100 12.32 -2.42 -24.16
N CYS A 101 11.21 -2.65 -23.46
CA CYS A 101 10.39 -3.85 -23.62
C CYS A 101 9.41 -3.73 -24.80
N LEU A 102 9.07 -2.52 -25.21
CA LEU A 102 8.06 -2.18 -26.21
C LEU A 102 8.68 -1.27 -27.28
N PRO A 103 9.58 -1.80 -28.11
CA PRO A 103 10.22 -1.02 -29.18
C PRO A 103 9.14 -0.45 -30.12
N GLY A 104 9.34 0.78 -30.60
CA GLY A 104 8.38 1.50 -31.45
C GLY A 104 7.43 2.45 -30.72
N SER A 105 7.24 2.26 -29.41
CA SER A 105 6.38 3.13 -28.59
C SER A 105 7.08 4.42 -28.13
N SER A 106 6.45 5.58 -28.39
CA SER A 106 6.95 6.86 -27.87
C SER A 106 6.68 7.04 -26.37
N ALA A 107 7.57 7.74 -25.66
CA ALA A 107 7.44 8.00 -24.23
C ALA A 107 6.13 8.75 -23.88
N GLY A 108 5.74 9.72 -24.73
CA GLY A 108 4.51 10.47 -24.55
C GLY A 108 3.26 9.61 -24.72
N TYR A 109 3.28 8.70 -25.70
CA TYR A 109 2.20 7.74 -25.90
C TYR A 109 2.06 6.79 -24.71
N LEU A 110 3.17 6.18 -24.24
CA LEU A 110 3.14 5.29 -23.08
C LEU A 110 2.65 6.02 -21.81
N HIS A 111 3.08 7.26 -21.61
CA HIS A 111 2.62 8.06 -20.48
C HIS A 111 1.10 8.28 -20.55
N GLY A 112 0.58 8.72 -21.70
CA GLY A 112 -0.87 8.91 -21.90
C GLY A 112 -1.66 7.61 -21.74
N PHE A 113 -1.12 6.51 -22.27
CA PHE A 113 -1.72 5.19 -22.18
C PHE A 113 -1.84 4.71 -20.73
N LEU A 114 -0.76 4.82 -19.94
CA LEU A 114 -0.74 4.41 -18.53
C LEU A 114 -1.66 5.28 -17.67
N THR A 115 -1.72 6.59 -17.94
CA THR A 115 -2.67 7.48 -17.27
C THR A 115 -4.12 7.05 -17.55
N GLY A 116 -4.48 6.82 -18.82
CA GLY A 116 -5.82 6.35 -19.17
C GLY A 116 -6.15 4.97 -18.60
N LEU A 117 -5.15 4.08 -18.50
CA LEU A 117 -5.31 2.77 -17.87
C LEU A 117 -5.57 2.90 -16.36
N ALA A 118 -4.87 3.81 -15.68
CA ALA A 118 -5.10 4.09 -14.26
C ALA A 118 -6.52 4.62 -14.02
N GLU A 119 -6.96 5.61 -14.80
CA GLU A 119 -8.32 6.16 -14.74
C GLU A 119 -9.38 5.08 -14.97
N ARG A 120 -9.13 4.17 -15.92
CA ARG A 120 -10.02 3.04 -16.19
C ARG A 120 -10.16 2.11 -14.98
N TYR A 121 -9.05 1.72 -14.36
CA TYR A 121 -9.09 0.85 -13.16
C TYR A 121 -9.78 1.51 -11.97
N ASP A 122 -9.68 2.84 -11.87
CA ASP A 122 -10.42 3.65 -10.91
C ASP A 122 -11.91 3.67 -11.20
N ALA A 123 -12.32 3.87 -12.46
CA ALA A 123 -13.72 3.81 -12.86
C ALA A 123 -14.36 2.43 -12.67
N GLU A 124 -13.60 1.35 -12.88
CA GLU A 124 -14.06 -0.04 -12.71
C GLU A 124 -14.07 -0.50 -11.24
N ASN A 125 -13.63 0.33 -10.29
CA ASN A 125 -13.56 0.02 -8.86
C ASN A 125 -12.88 -1.34 -8.54
N ARG A 126 -11.82 -1.66 -9.29
CA ARG A 126 -11.04 -2.89 -9.12
C ARG A 126 -10.40 -2.93 -7.73
N GLY A 127 -10.10 -4.11 -7.17
CA GLY A 127 -9.36 -4.24 -5.90
C GLY A 127 -7.89 -3.77 -5.94
N TRP A 128 -7.44 -3.36 -7.12
CA TRP A 128 -6.08 -2.98 -7.45
C TRP A 128 -6.10 -1.69 -8.26
N GLU A 129 -5.05 -0.90 -8.15
CA GLU A 129 -4.91 0.43 -8.75
C GLU A 129 -3.52 0.55 -9.38
N LEU A 130 -3.45 1.29 -10.48
CA LEU A 130 -2.19 1.63 -11.13
C LEU A 130 -1.74 3.00 -10.65
N ARG A 131 -0.55 3.07 -10.03
CA ARG A 131 -0.04 4.31 -9.44
C ARG A 131 1.34 4.68 -9.96
N ARG A 132 1.59 5.98 -10.02
CA ARG A 132 2.92 6.52 -10.28
C ARG A 132 3.72 6.62 -8.99
N LEU A 133 4.86 5.94 -8.92
CA LEU A 133 5.75 5.85 -7.76
C LEU A 133 7.21 5.88 -8.19
N ALA A 134 8.05 6.64 -7.49
CA ALA A 134 9.49 6.73 -7.75
C ALA A 134 9.84 6.90 -9.24
N GLY A 135 9.14 7.79 -9.93
CA GLY A 135 9.32 8.07 -11.36
C GLY A 135 8.75 7.02 -12.33
N GLY A 136 8.23 5.89 -11.84
CA GLY A 136 7.65 4.81 -12.64
C GLY A 136 6.20 4.53 -12.31
N TRP A 137 5.66 3.47 -12.91
CA TRP A 137 4.29 2.99 -12.72
C TRP A 137 4.30 1.62 -12.06
N GLN A 138 3.41 1.41 -11.09
CA GLN A 138 3.28 0.15 -10.39
C GLN A 138 1.83 -0.19 -10.10
N LEU A 139 1.53 -1.47 -10.23
CA LEU A 139 0.27 -2.06 -9.84
C LEU A 139 0.27 -2.35 -8.33
N LEU A 140 -0.72 -1.85 -7.62
CA LEU A 140 -0.84 -2.02 -6.17
C LEU A 140 -2.25 -2.40 -5.77
N THR A 141 -2.41 -3.06 -4.63
CA THR A 141 -3.74 -3.23 -4.00
C THR A 141 -4.25 -1.89 -3.50
N ARG A 142 -5.55 -1.63 -3.61
CA ARG A 142 -6.14 -0.39 -3.07
C ARG A 142 -5.94 -0.30 -1.57
N ARG A 143 -5.65 0.91 -1.08
CA ARG A 143 -5.42 1.17 0.35
C ARG A 143 -6.60 0.78 1.24
N VAL A 144 -7.83 0.97 0.75
CA VAL A 144 -9.04 0.56 1.48
C VAL A 144 -9.02 -0.94 1.79
N LEU A 145 -8.40 -1.75 0.94
CA LEU A 145 -8.34 -3.21 1.10
C LEU A 145 -7.20 -3.70 2.03
N HIS A 146 -6.39 -2.79 2.58
CA HIS A 146 -5.27 -3.13 3.45
C HIS A 146 -5.62 -4.06 4.64
N PRO A 147 -6.77 -3.89 5.35
CA PRO A 147 -7.12 -4.78 6.46
C PRO A 147 -7.27 -6.25 6.05
N TRP A 148 -7.74 -6.52 4.84
CA TRP A 148 -7.91 -7.88 4.33
C TRP A 148 -6.60 -8.45 3.79
N VAL A 149 -5.83 -7.67 3.02
CA VAL A 149 -4.50 -8.08 2.54
C VAL A 149 -3.58 -8.46 3.71
N ARG A 150 -3.66 -7.71 4.81
CA ARG A 150 -2.89 -7.99 6.04
C ARG A 150 -3.22 -9.33 6.68
N GLN A 151 -4.41 -9.89 6.47
CA GLN A 151 -4.76 -11.21 7.02
C GLN A 151 -4.02 -12.34 6.30
N LEU A 152 -3.73 -12.15 5.01
CA LEU A 152 -2.95 -13.09 4.20
C LEU A 152 -1.47 -13.07 4.60
N GLU A 153 -0.90 -11.89 4.80
CA GLU A 153 0.50 -11.73 5.17
C GLU A 153 0.67 -11.53 6.69
N ARG A 154 0.79 -12.64 7.44
CA ARG A 154 1.18 -12.63 8.87
C ARG A 154 2.67 -12.35 9.09
N LYS A 155 3.38 -11.76 8.13
CA LYS A 155 4.79 -11.41 8.31
C LYS A 155 4.94 -10.29 9.34
N GLU A 156 6.04 -10.32 10.08
CA GLU A 156 6.44 -9.22 10.95
C GLU A 156 6.51 -7.94 10.13
N LEU A 157 5.77 -6.91 10.55
CA LEU A 157 5.79 -5.62 9.88
C LEU A 157 7.24 -5.10 9.85
N PRO A 158 7.68 -4.45 8.76
CA PRO A 158 8.96 -3.79 8.74
C PRO A 158 9.05 -2.82 9.93
N THR A 159 10.21 -2.81 10.60
CA THR A 159 10.46 -2.03 11.81
C THR A 159 9.94 -0.61 11.63
N LYS A 160 9.02 -0.19 12.52
CA LYS A 160 8.50 1.17 12.53
C LYS A 160 9.64 2.13 12.85
N LEU A 161 9.75 3.21 12.07
CA LEU A 161 10.67 4.29 12.39
C LEU A 161 10.21 4.97 13.68
N THR A 162 11.14 5.24 14.58
CA THR A 162 10.87 6.04 15.78
C THR A 162 10.55 7.48 15.39
N LYS A 163 9.95 8.25 16.31
CA LYS A 163 9.67 9.68 16.08
C LYS A 163 10.95 10.45 15.68
N GLY A 164 12.06 10.24 16.39
CA GLY A 164 13.33 10.89 16.08
C GLY A 164 13.92 10.48 14.72
N ALA A 165 13.70 9.24 14.28
CA ALA A 165 14.08 8.79 12.96
C ALA A 165 13.23 9.43 11.84
N LEU A 166 11.92 9.58 12.06
CA LEU A 166 11.02 10.28 11.14
C LEU A 166 11.38 11.77 11.04
N GLU A 167 11.68 12.44 12.15
CA GLU A 167 12.12 13.83 12.16
C GLU A 167 13.41 14.02 11.35
N THR A 168 14.40 13.16 11.57
CA THR A 168 15.68 13.19 10.85
C THR A 168 15.46 12.93 9.35
N LEU A 169 14.64 11.93 9.00
CA LEU A 169 14.29 11.62 7.63
C LEU A 169 13.57 12.77 6.93
N ALA A 170 12.63 13.43 7.62
CA ALA A 170 11.91 14.58 7.08
C ALA A 170 12.86 15.75 6.80
N ILE A 171 13.81 16.04 7.69
CA ILE A 171 14.81 17.07 7.45
C ILE A 171 15.62 16.76 6.19
N VAL A 172 16.09 15.52 6.03
CA VAL A 172 16.80 15.10 4.82
C VAL A 172 15.91 15.28 3.58
N ALA A 173 14.68 14.79 3.59
CA ALA A 173 13.77 14.87 2.45
C ALA A 173 13.49 16.31 1.99
N TYR A 174 13.33 17.25 2.93
CA TYR A 174 13.00 18.66 2.64
C TYR A 174 14.20 19.57 2.39
N LYS A 175 15.40 19.16 2.81
CA LYS A 175 16.62 19.99 2.74
C LYS A 175 17.74 19.38 1.92
N GLN A 176 17.53 18.19 1.31
CA GLN A 176 18.52 17.56 0.47
C GLN A 176 18.98 18.49 -0.68
N PRO A 177 20.27 18.43 -1.07
CA PRO A 177 21.35 17.70 -0.41
C PRO A 177 21.79 18.40 0.90
N ILE A 178 21.94 17.65 2.00
CA ILE A 178 22.24 18.20 3.35
C ILE A 178 23.36 17.42 4.05
N THR A 179 24.16 18.07 4.87
CA THR A 179 25.23 17.44 5.67
C THR A 179 24.75 16.99 7.06
N ARG A 180 25.50 16.08 7.70
CA ARG A 180 25.20 15.66 9.09
C ARG A 180 25.16 16.84 10.06
N GLY A 181 26.10 17.78 9.94
CA GLY A 181 26.18 18.95 10.81
C GLY A 181 24.93 19.80 10.74
N GLU A 182 24.48 20.13 9.53
CA GLU A 182 23.25 20.91 9.33
C GLU A 182 22.00 20.20 9.87
N ILE A 183 21.94 18.87 9.79
CA ILE A 183 20.84 18.11 10.39
C ILE A 183 20.88 18.22 11.93
N GLU A 184 22.06 18.09 12.53
CA GLU A 184 22.25 18.20 13.98
C GLU A 184 21.94 19.62 14.47
N ASP A 185 22.29 20.65 13.70
CA ASP A 185 21.97 22.05 13.99
C ASP A 185 20.46 22.30 14.00
N ILE A 186 19.72 21.69 13.06
CA ILE A 186 18.25 21.80 13.01
C ILE A 186 17.58 21.00 14.14
N ARG A 187 18.09 19.79 14.45
CA ARG A 187 17.49 18.91 15.48
C ARG A 187 17.90 19.27 16.91
N GLY A 188 19.01 19.95 17.08
CA GLY A 188 19.63 20.21 18.39
C GLY A 188 20.20 18.97 19.09
N VAL A 189 20.25 17.81 18.42
CA VAL A 189 20.76 16.54 18.98
C VAL A 189 21.51 15.73 17.92
N GLN A 190 22.43 14.87 18.37
CA GLN A 190 23.21 14.01 17.48
C GLN A 190 22.32 13.06 16.67
N CYS A 191 22.63 12.90 15.37
CA CYS A 191 21.82 12.10 14.45
C CYS A 191 22.60 10.98 13.75
N GLY A 192 23.89 10.80 14.06
CA GLY A 192 24.76 9.79 13.42
C GLY A 192 24.20 8.35 13.41
N PRO A 193 23.77 7.77 14.55
CA PRO A 193 23.18 6.43 14.57
C PRO A 193 21.87 6.34 13.77
N VAL A 194 21.05 7.39 13.81
CA VAL A 194 19.78 7.48 13.07
C VAL A 194 20.03 7.53 11.57
N LEU A 195 21.00 8.33 11.11
CA LEU A 195 21.40 8.37 9.71
C LEU A 195 21.88 7.00 9.23
N ARG A 196 22.68 6.29 10.03
CA ARG A 196 23.10 4.92 9.71
C ARG A 196 21.91 3.99 9.56
N GLN A 197 20.98 4.00 10.51
CA GLN A 197 19.74 3.23 10.45
C GLN A 197 18.92 3.55 9.18
N LEU A 198 18.79 4.83 8.81
CA LEU A 198 18.05 5.24 7.62
C LEU A 198 18.74 4.79 6.32
N MET A 199 20.07 4.74 6.30
CA MET A 199 20.84 4.18 5.18
C MET A 199 20.72 2.65 5.09
N ASP A 200 20.73 1.95 6.23
CA ASP A 200 20.54 0.48 6.27
C ASP A 200 19.15 0.09 5.76
N LEU A 201 18.14 0.91 6.08
CA LEU A 201 16.79 0.81 5.54
C LEU A 201 16.66 1.32 4.10
N LYS A 202 17.78 1.80 3.51
CA LYS A 202 17.86 2.37 2.16
C LYS A 202 16.85 3.50 1.92
N LEU A 203 16.53 4.29 2.94
CA LEU A 203 15.67 5.48 2.82
C LEU A 203 16.49 6.74 2.53
N VAL A 204 17.76 6.73 2.94
CA VAL A 204 18.73 7.80 2.74
C VAL A 204 19.99 7.22 2.10
N LEU A 205 20.67 8.01 1.26
CA LEU A 205 21.94 7.67 0.62
C LEU A 205 22.91 8.85 0.70
N VAL A 206 24.20 8.56 0.53
CA VAL A 206 25.24 9.59 0.40
C VAL A 206 25.41 9.95 -1.07
N THR A 207 25.12 11.21 -1.42
CA THR A 207 25.18 11.70 -2.82
C THR A 207 26.55 12.25 -3.19
N GLY A 208 27.38 12.59 -2.19
CA GLY A 208 28.71 13.15 -2.42
C GLY A 208 29.30 13.76 -1.17
N ARG A 209 30.22 14.71 -1.36
CA ARG A 209 30.82 15.52 -0.30
C ARG A 209 30.61 16.99 -0.63
N ASN A 210 30.42 17.81 0.41
CA ASN A 210 30.40 19.25 0.24
C ASN A 210 31.85 19.74 0.11
N GLU A 211 32.26 20.16 -1.09
CA GLU A 211 33.64 20.60 -1.35
C GLU A 211 33.95 21.99 -0.77
N ASP A 212 32.91 22.79 -0.54
CA ASP A 212 33.01 24.19 -0.08
C ASP A 212 33.22 24.30 1.44
N LEU A 213 32.92 23.23 2.18
CA LEU A 213 33.06 23.19 3.64
C LEU A 213 34.34 22.49 4.10
N LEU A 214 34.95 23.03 5.15
CA LEU A 214 36.10 22.45 5.84
C LEU A 214 35.80 21.02 6.32
N GLY A 215 36.74 20.10 6.07
CA GLY A 215 36.58 18.68 6.38
C GLY A 215 35.75 17.90 5.36
N ARG A 216 35.23 18.55 4.31
CA ARG A 216 34.49 17.94 3.18
C ARG A 216 33.43 16.94 3.63
N PRO A 217 32.44 17.37 4.45
CA PRO A 217 31.45 16.48 5.04
C PRO A 217 30.59 15.79 3.97
N LEU A 218 30.10 14.59 4.30
CA LEU A 218 29.19 13.84 3.43
C LEU A 218 27.85 14.57 3.25
N LEU A 219 27.33 14.53 2.02
CA LEU A 219 25.98 15.01 1.66
C LEU A 219 25.01 13.83 1.60
N TYR A 220 23.84 14.02 2.19
CA TYR A 220 22.77 13.02 2.27
C TYR A 220 21.55 13.47 1.46
N ALA A 221 20.88 12.49 0.84
CA ALA A 221 19.60 12.66 0.16
C ALA A 221 18.72 11.41 0.29
N THR A 222 17.45 11.53 -0.07
CA THR A 222 16.49 10.40 -0.12
C THR A 222 16.70 9.52 -1.35
N THR A 223 16.19 8.28 -1.27
CA THR A 223 16.27 7.26 -2.33
C THR A 223 14.93 7.07 -3.03
N ASP A 224 14.92 6.32 -4.13
CA ASP A 224 13.68 5.84 -4.75
C ASP A 224 12.86 4.93 -3.82
N GLN A 225 13.52 4.21 -2.91
CA GLN A 225 12.84 3.40 -1.90
C GLN A 225 12.11 4.27 -0.86
N PHE A 226 12.63 5.46 -0.56
CA PHE A 226 11.87 6.46 0.19
C PHE A 226 10.62 6.86 -0.59
N LEU A 227 10.75 7.24 -1.86
CA LEU A 227 9.59 7.63 -2.68
C LEU A 227 8.52 6.53 -2.73
N GLY A 228 8.93 5.27 -3.00
CA GLY A 228 8.02 4.13 -2.99
C GLY A 228 7.36 3.89 -1.64
N ARG A 229 8.11 3.98 -0.53
CA ARG A 229 7.57 3.76 0.83
C ARG A 229 6.57 4.83 1.25
N PHE A 230 6.77 6.08 0.81
CA PHE A 230 5.87 7.20 1.12
C PHE A 230 4.79 7.43 0.05
N GLY A 231 4.79 6.65 -1.03
CA GLY A 231 3.77 6.72 -2.07
C GLY A 231 3.91 7.93 -3.00
N LEU A 232 5.14 8.43 -3.17
CA LEU A 232 5.49 9.63 -3.93
C LEU A 232 6.01 9.26 -5.32
N GLY A 233 5.66 10.06 -6.33
CA GLY A 233 6.21 9.93 -7.68
C GLY A 233 7.61 10.56 -7.77
N ALA A 234 7.80 11.71 -7.14
CA ALA A 234 9.05 12.45 -7.09
C ALA A 234 9.24 13.17 -5.75
N VAL A 235 10.46 13.61 -5.46
CA VAL A 235 10.76 14.40 -4.25
C VAL A 235 9.99 15.73 -4.25
N THR A 236 9.69 16.29 -5.43
CA THR A 236 8.89 17.50 -5.60
C THR A 236 7.43 17.36 -5.16
N ASP A 237 6.95 16.12 -5.02
CA ASP A 237 5.58 15.81 -4.58
C ASP A 237 5.42 15.92 -3.06
N LEU A 238 6.50 16.21 -2.33
CA LEU A 238 6.44 16.45 -0.90
C LEU A 238 5.58 17.69 -0.60
N PRO A 239 4.67 17.63 0.40
CA PRO A 239 3.82 18.76 0.77
C PRO A 239 4.66 20.00 1.06
N LYS A 240 4.27 21.17 0.53
CA LYS A 240 5.05 22.39 0.75
C LYS A 240 4.85 22.85 2.20
N LYS A 241 5.87 23.51 2.77
CA LYS A 241 5.88 23.97 4.17
C LYS A 241 4.69 24.85 4.59
N HIS A 242 3.91 25.39 3.66
CA HIS A 242 2.75 26.25 3.94
C HIS A 242 1.41 25.49 4.04
N GLU A 243 1.40 24.15 3.87
CA GLU A 243 0.18 23.34 3.93
C GLU A 243 -0.03 22.66 5.30
N PHE A 244 0.89 22.85 6.25
CA PHE A 244 0.76 22.34 7.62
C PHE A 244 0.22 23.44 8.54
N GLY A 245 -1.09 23.70 8.44
CA GLY A 245 -1.78 24.70 9.24
C GLY A 245 -3.30 24.56 9.12
N ALA A 246 -3.85 23.47 9.65
CA ALA A 246 -5.26 23.32 9.98
C ALA A 246 -5.35 22.62 11.35
#